data_AF-A0A812K6H6-F1
#
_entry.id   AF-A0A812K6H6-F1
#
_cell.length_a   1.000
_cell.length_b   1.000
_cell.length_c   1.000
_cell.angle_alpha   90.00
_cell.angle_beta   90.00
_cell.angle_gamma   90.00
#
_symmetry.space_group_name_H-M   'P 1'
#
loop_
_entity.id
_entity.type
_entity.pdbx_description
1 polymer ?
#
loop_
_entity_poly.entity_id
_entity_poly.type
_entity_poly.pdbx_seq_one_letter_code
_entity_poly.pdbx_strand_id
1 'polypeptide(L)'
;GSPQAMLFNGDMRDLGLSTPVDAILTSPPYPGVYNYLPQNQDSTPNPIEAAALRGVSLSAAARGYDASFRTSSPEIGARRTWSSNTMASFEAAWQLQQEEWLRSARACLKTGGTATLMIGDGDSSVENGFDNLASTLAAAEAVGFETVGLATIEAVADEAHRTRGMQRTEHMVHLVAVN
;
A
#
# COMPACT_ATOMS: atom_id res chain seq x y z
N GLY A 1 -19.51 20.21 -13.95
CA GLY A 1 -19.60 18.75 -13.73
C GLY A 1 -18.37 18.32 -12.96
N SER A 2 -18.50 17.30 -12.11
CA SER A 2 -17.33 16.73 -11.40
C SER A 2 -16.33 16.17 -12.41
N PRO A 3 -15.01 16.26 -12.14
CA PRO A 3 -14.00 15.65 -13.00
C PRO A 3 -14.21 14.14 -13.12
N GLN A 4 -13.87 13.59 -14.27
CA GLN A 4 -13.98 12.15 -14.53
C GLN A 4 -12.90 11.39 -13.75
N ALA A 5 -13.29 10.32 -13.05
CA ALA A 5 -12.35 9.41 -12.41
C ALA A 5 -11.49 8.70 -13.47
N MET A 6 -10.18 8.63 -13.22
CA MET A 6 -9.21 7.95 -14.07
C MET A 6 -8.63 6.76 -13.32
N LEU A 7 -8.45 5.64 -14.02
CA LEU A 7 -7.74 4.48 -13.49
C LEU A 7 -6.50 4.20 -14.33
N PHE A 8 -5.38 4.02 -13.65
CA PHE A 8 -4.11 3.61 -14.22
C PHE A 8 -3.78 2.22 -13.70
N ASN A 9 -3.34 1.32 -14.58
CA ASN A 9 -2.82 0.01 -14.19
C ASN A 9 -1.31 0.01 -14.40
N GLY A 10 -0.54 -0.27 -13.36
CA GLY A 10 0.92 -0.23 -13.40
C GLY A 10 1.55 -0.37 -12.03
N ASP A 11 2.87 -0.19 -11.97
CA ASP A 11 3.63 -0.17 -10.73
C ASP A 11 3.62 1.25 -10.15
N MET A 12 3.26 1.38 -8.86
CA MET A 12 3.24 2.68 -8.20
C MET A 12 4.63 3.32 -8.15
N ARG A 13 5.72 2.54 -8.21
CA ARG A 13 7.10 3.07 -8.24
C ARG A 13 7.40 3.86 -9.51
N ASP A 14 6.67 3.56 -10.59
CA ASP A 14 6.86 4.17 -11.91
C ASP A 14 5.73 5.15 -12.26
N LEU A 15 4.80 5.42 -11.35
CA LEU A 15 3.68 6.30 -11.64
C LEU A 15 4.18 7.74 -11.83
N GLY A 16 3.75 8.34 -12.94
CA GLY A 16 3.92 9.77 -13.21
C GLY A 16 2.59 10.35 -13.69
N LEU A 17 2.08 11.34 -12.98
CA LEU A 17 0.87 12.05 -13.38
C LEU A 17 1.23 13.30 -14.19
N SER A 18 0.54 13.53 -15.31
CA SER A 18 0.70 14.76 -16.10
C SER A 18 0.19 16.00 -15.37
N THR A 19 -0.68 15.81 -14.38
CA THR A 19 -1.18 16.87 -13.50
C THR A 19 -1.04 16.39 -12.05
N PRO A 20 -0.27 17.10 -11.21
CA PRO A 20 -0.12 16.74 -9.80
C PRO A 20 -1.44 16.85 -9.03
N VAL A 21 -1.61 16.00 -8.02
CA VAL A 21 -2.80 15.94 -7.16
C VAL A 21 -2.57 16.69 -5.85
N ASP A 22 -3.66 17.10 -5.20
CA ASP A 22 -3.61 17.79 -3.90
C ASP A 22 -3.42 16.82 -2.72
N ALA A 23 -3.94 15.59 -2.86
CA ALA A 23 -3.91 14.59 -1.81
C ALA A 23 -3.84 13.16 -2.37
N ILE A 24 -3.17 12.27 -1.62
CA ILE A 24 -3.17 10.83 -1.82
C ILE A 24 -3.81 10.17 -0.59
N LEU A 25 -4.66 9.17 -0.82
CA LEU A 25 -5.21 8.31 0.23
C LEU A 25 -4.98 6.85 -0.19
N THR A 26 -4.28 6.07 0.64
CA THR A 26 -3.95 4.69 0.29
C THR A 26 -3.79 3.79 1.52
N SER A 27 -3.85 2.49 1.30
CA SER A 27 -3.38 1.45 2.21
C SER A 27 -2.33 0.66 1.45
N PRO A 28 -1.03 0.88 1.71
CA PRO A 28 0.03 0.22 0.96
C PRO A 28 0.05 -1.29 1.27
N PRO A 29 0.78 -2.09 0.47
CA PRO A 29 1.01 -3.50 0.77
C PRO A 29 1.50 -3.71 2.20
N TYR A 30 1.16 -4.86 2.78
CA TYR A 30 1.63 -5.34 4.08
C TYR A 30 2.82 -6.28 3.87
N PRO A 31 3.93 -6.09 4.59
CA PRO A 31 5.12 -6.89 4.42
C PRO A 31 4.85 -8.35 4.80
N GLY A 32 5.16 -9.27 3.90
CA GLY A 32 5.16 -10.71 4.17
C GLY A 32 3.79 -11.38 4.33
N VAL A 33 2.69 -10.63 4.28
CA VAL A 33 1.34 -11.18 4.56
C VAL A 33 0.77 -11.93 3.35
N TYR A 34 0.90 -11.34 2.15
CA TYR A 34 0.25 -11.83 0.94
C TYR A 34 1.22 -12.01 -0.22
N ASN A 35 0.85 -12.88 -1.16
CA ASN A 35 1.35 -12.81 -2.53
C ASN A 35 0.23 -12.16 -3.37
N TYR A 36 0.17 -10.83 -3.39
CA TYR A 36 -0.83 -9.98 -4.03
C TYR A 36 -1.06 -10.31 -5.51
N LEU A 37 -0.01 -10.55 -6.29
CA LEU A 37 -0.16 -10.83 -7.73
C LEU A 37 -0.79 -12.22 -7.98
N PRO A 38 -0.31 -13.32 -7.34
CA PRO A 38 -0.97 -14.63 -7.40
C PRO A 38 -2.37 -14.66 -6.78
N GLN A 39 -2.62 -13.95 -5.68
CA GLN A 39 -3.95 -13.92 -5.05
C GLN A 39 -5.00 -13.23 -5.94
N ASN A 40 -4.56 -12.29 -6.78
CA ASN A 40 -5.38 -11.68 -7.83
C ASN A 40 -5.49 -12.53 -9.12
N GLN A 41 -5.07 -13.80 -9.11
CA GLN A 41 -5.26 -14.74 -10.23
C GLN A 41 -6.63 -15.44 -10.19
N ASP A 42 -7.19 -15.65 -9.00
CA ASP A 42 -8.41 -16.47 -8.81
C ASP A 42 -9.64 -15.65 -8.32
N SER A 43 -9.47 -14.38 -7.99
CA SER A 43 -10.57 -13.55 -7.50
C SER A 43 -11.43 -13.01 -8.66
N THR A 44 -12.65 -13.54 -8.75
CA THR A 44 -13.78 -12.70 -9.17
C THR A 44 -13.74 -11.42 -8.31
N PRO A 45 -13.94 -10.20 -8.88
CA PRO A 45 -13.84 -8.97 -8.12
C PRO A 45 -14.72 -9.09 -6.89
N ASN A 46 -14.16 -8.89 -5.70
CA ASN A 46 -14.99 -8.98 -4.52
C ASN A 46 -16.04 -7.83 -4.58
N PRO A 47 -17.23 -8.01 -3.99
CA PRO A 47 -18.30 -7.02 -4.11
C PRO A 47 -17.97 -5.64 -3.51
N ILE A 48 -16.95 -5.52 -2.66
CA ILE A 48 -16.41 -4.25 -2.12
C ILE A 48 -15.56 -3.53 -3.19
N GLU A 49 -14.71 -4.25 -3.94
CA GLU A 49 -14.00 -3.70 -5.09
C GLU A 49 -14.99 -3.23 -6.17
N ALA A 50 -16.04 -4.03 -6.43
CA ALA A 50 -17.11 -3.65 -7.36
C ALA A 50 -17.94 -2.45 -6.86
N ALA A 51 -18.08 -2.26 -5.54
CA ALA A 51 -18.79 -1.13 -4.95
C ALA A 51 -17.95 0.16 -4.94
N ALA A 52 -16.65 0.08 -4.67
CA ALA A 52 -15.70 1.20 -4.77
C ALA A 52 -15.58 1.75 -6.21
N LEU A 53 -15.88 0.90 -7.20
CA LEU A 53 -15.90 1.25 -8.61
C LEU A 53 -17.24 1.83 -9.11
N ARG A 54 -18.27 1.93 -8.26
CA ARG A 54 -19.56 2.56 -8.66
C ARG A 54 -19.35 4.05 -8.92
N GLY A 55 -19.46 4.46 -10.19
CA GLY A 55 -19.23 5.84 -10.63
C GLY A 55 -17.83 6.07 -11.25
N VAL A 56 -16.96 5.06 -11.23
CA VAL A 56 -15.69 5.08 -11.95
C VAL A 56 -15.91 4.47 -13.33
N SER A 57 -15.84 5.30 -14.38
CA SER A 57 -15.83 4.79 -15.75
C SER A 57 -14.47 4.16 -16.03
N LEU A 58 -14.39 2.83 -15.91
CA LEU A 58 -13.20 2.06 -16.23
C LEU A 58 -12.96 2.11 -17.73
N SER A 59 -11.85 2.73 -18.15
CA SER A 59 -11.41 2.67 -19.54
C SER A 59 -11.11 1.21 -19.93
N ALA A 60 -11.15 0.86 -21.21
CA ALA A 60 -10.79 -0.49 -21.65
C ALA A 60 -9.35 -0.91 -21.24
N ALA A 61 -8.46 0.05 -20.97
CA ALA A 61 -7.12 -0.18 -20.44
C ALA A 61 -7.11 -0.68 -18.98
N ALA A 62 -8.17 -0.43 -18.19
CA ALA A 62 -8.35 -0.99 -16.86
C ALA A 62 -8.60 -2.51 -16.85
N ARG A 63 -9.01 -3.08 -17.98
CA ARG A 63 -9.40 -4.50 -18.09
C ARG A 63 -8.25 -5.45 -18.36
N GLY A 64 -7.03 -4.96 -18.52
CA GLY A 64 -5.87 -5.79 -18.81
C GLY A 64 -4.75 -5.51 -17.82
N TYR A 65 -4.56 -6.39 -16.83
CA TYR A 65 -3.18 -6.71 -16.49
C TYR A 65 -2.62 -7.42 -17.70
N ASP A 66 -1.61 -6.84 -18.34
CA ASP A 66 -0.76 -7.65 -19.21
C ASP A 66 -0.23 -8.82 -18.38
N ALA A 67 -0.36 -10.04 -18.90
CA ALA A 67 0.18 -11.24 -18.26
C ALA A 67 1.69 -11.09 -18.01
N SER A 68 2.39 -10.27 -18.81
CA SER A 68 3.80 -9.94 -18.59
C SER A 68 4.02 -9.22 -17.25
N PHE A 69 3.24 -8.19 -16.91
CA PHE A 69 3.34 -7.44 -15.65
C PHE A 69 3.17 -8.33 -14.41
N ARG A 70 2.32 -9.36 -14.52
CA ARG A 70 2.08 -10.34 -13.45
C ARG A 70 3.25 -11.29 -13.19
N THR A 71 4.19 -11.39 -14.12
CA THR A 71 5.32 -12.34 -14.06
C THR A 71 6.69 -11.66 -13.98
N SER A 72 6.78 -10.38 -14.36
CA SER A 72 8.04 -9.64 -14.48
C SER A 72 8.26 -8.55 -13.43
N SER A 73 7.22 -8.00 -12.78
CA SER A 73 7.41 -6.98 -11.75
C SER A 73 7.70 -7.61 -10.38
N PRO A 74 8.78 -7.19 -9.67
CA PRO A 74 9.05 -7.66 -8.33
C PRO A 74 8.00 -7.06 -7.39
N GLU A 75 6.99 -7.86 -7.08
CA GLU A 75 5.95 -7.55 -6.11
C GLU A 75 6.53 -7.03 -4.78
N ILE A 76 5.97 -5.92 -4.29
CA ILE A 76 6.40 -5.26 -3.07
C ILE A 76 5.99 -6.10 -1.86
N GLY A 77 6.96 -6.44 -1.00
CA GLY A 77 6.73 -7.15 0.27
C GLY A 77 6.10 -8.54 0.19
N ALA A 78 6.26 -9.28 -0.90
CA ALA A 78 5.58 -10.56 -1.09
C ALA A 78 5.87 -11.60 0.03
N ARG A 79 4.86 -12.37 0.45
CA ARG A 79 5.02 -13.45 1.45
C ARG A 79 6.11 -14.46 1.11
N ARG A 80 6.29 -14.77 -0.17
CA ARG A 80 7.34 -15.70 -0.61
C ARG A 80 8.74 -15.19 -0.29
N THR A 81 8.99 -13.88 -0.40
CA THR A 81 10.30 -13.29 -0.12
C THR A 81 10.56 -13.23 1.37
N TRP A 82 9.54 -12.98 2.19
CA TRP A 82 9.63 -13.10 3.66
C TRP A 82 10.05 -14.51 4.09
N SER A 83 9.46 -15.54 3.47
CA SER A 83 9.70 -16.94 3.86
C SER A 83 11.04 -17.51 3.38
N SER A 84 11.62 -16.95 2.32
CA SER A 84 12.84 -17.48 1.67
C SER A 84 14.12 -16.71 2.00
N ASN A 85 14.00 -15.56 2.65
CA ASN A 85 15.12 -14.66 2.95
C ASN A 85 15.44 -14.63 4.45
N THR A 86 16.62 -14.09 4.80
CA THR A 86 16.87 -13.70 6.19
C THR A 86 16.06 -12.44 6.50
N MET A 87 15.67 -12.24 7.77
CA MET A 87 14.92 -11.04 8.18
C MET A 87 15.62 -9.77 7.73
N ALA A 88 16.92 -9.62 8.02
CA ALA A 88 17.70 -8.44 7.62
C ALA A 88 17.68 -8.15 6.11
N SER A 89 17.74 -9.20 5.27
CA SER A 89 17.66 -9.01 3.80
C SER A 89 16.25 -8.65 3.32
N PHE A 90 15.22 -9.16 4.01
CA PHE A 90 13.84 -8.76 3.75
C PHE A 90 13.61 -7.30 4.16
N GLU A 91 14.02 -6.90 5.36
CA GLU A 91 13.88 -5.54 5.88
C GLU A 91 14.56 -4.52 4.98
N ALA A 92 15.78 -4.80 4.52
CA ALA A 92 16.51 -3.92 3.61
C ALA A 92 15.80 -3.77 2.25
N ALA A 93 15.31 -4.87 1.68
CA ALA A 93 14.55 -4.83 0.43
C ALA A 93 13.21 -4.10 0.60
N TRP A 94 12.52 -4.33 1.71
CA TRP A 94 11.26 -3.68 2.04
C TRP A 94 11.42 -2.17 2.23
N GLN A 95 12.44 -1.75 2.97
CA GLN A 95 12.78 -0.34 3.15
C GLN A 95 13.01 0.36 1.79
N LEU A 96 13.83 -0.23 0.92
CA LEU A 96 14.08 0.30 -0.41
C LEU A 96 12.79 0.42 -1.24
N GLN A 97 11.98 -0.64 -1.25
CA GLN A 97 10.71 -0.64 -1.98
C GLN A 97 9.75 0.44 -1.46
N GLN A 98 9.73 0.68 -0.15
CA GLN A 98 8.92 1.76 0.42
C GLN A 98 9.37 3.13 -0.04
N GLU A 99 10.67 3.39 0.02
CA GLU A 99 11.23 4.65 -0.46
C GLU A 99 10.96 4.85 -1.96
N GLU A 100 11.04 3.80 -2.79
CA GLU A 100 10.72 3.87 -4.22
C GLU A 100 9.28 4.34 -4.47
N TRP A 101 8.28 3.69 -3.87
CA TRP A 101 6.88 4.05 -4.13
C TRP A 101 6.50 5.38 -3.46
N LEU A 102 7.03 5.69 -2.27
CA LEU A 102 6.79 6.97 -1.60
C LEU A 102 7.40 8.12 -2.39
N ARG A 103 8.58 7.94 -2.99
CA ARG A 103 9.21 8.95 -3.85
C ARG A 103 8.35 9.24 -5.09
N SER A 104 7.81 8.21 -5.73
CA SER A 104 6.87 8.38 -6.85
C SER A 104 5.56 9.04 -6.40
N ALA A 105 5.00 8.63 -5.26
CA ALA A 105 3.82 9.25 -4.67
C ALA A 105 4.03 10.75 -4.42
N ARG A 106 5.18 11.13 -3.85
CA ARG A 106 5.57 12.53 -3.63
C ARG A 106 5.68 13.30 -4.94
N ALA A 107 6.28 12.70 -5.98
CA ALA A 107 6.39 13.33 -7.29
C ALA A 107 5.03 13.59 -7.96
N CYS A 108 3.99 12.84 -7.57
CA CYS A 108 2.62 13.04 -8.02
C CYS A 108 1.87 14.12 -7.25
N LEU A 109 2.39 14.62 -6.12
CA LEU A 109 1.77 15.67 -5.31
C LEU A 109 2.18 17.06 -5.78
N LYS A 110 1.28 18.03 -5.62
CA LYS A 110 1.65 19.45 -5.65
C LYS A 110 2.58 19.77 -4.48
N THR A 111 3.32 20.87 -4.58
CA THR A 111 4.04 21.45 -3.42
C THR A 111 3.07 21.68 -2.26
N GLY A 112 3.40 21.16 -1.08
CA GLY A 112 2.53 21.20 0.11
C GLY A 112 1.34 20.24 0.07
N GLY A 113 1.26 19.35 -0.93
CA GLY A 113 0.28 18.28 -0.98
C GLY A 113 0.49 17.25 0.12
N THR A 114 -0.54 16.45 0.38
CA THR A 114 -0.55 15.51 1.51
C THR A 114 -0.74 14.06 1.07
N ALA A 115 -0.25 13.12 1.88
CA ALA A 115 -0.53 11.70 1.72
C ALA A 115 -1.08 11.15 3.04
N THR A 116 -2.17 10.40 2.97
CA THR A 116 -2.75 9.70 4.12
C THR A 116 -2.64 8.20 3.89
N LEU A 117 -1.95 7.52 4.78
CA LEU A 117 -1.64 6.09 4.69
C LEU A 117 -2.38 5.34 5.80
N MET A 118 -3.06 4.25 5.45
CA MET A 118 -3.54 3.26 6.42
C MET A 118 -2.56 2.09 6.49
N ILE A 119 -1.84 1.99 7.59
CA ILE A 119 -0.76 1.02 7.81
C ILE A 119 -1.16 0.14 8.99
N GLY A 120 -1.30 -1.16 8.80
CA GLY A 120 -1.38 -2.07 9.94
C GLY A 120 -0.05 -2.70 10.25
N ASP A 121 0.07 -3.16 11.49
CA ASP A 121 1.27 -3.82 12.02
C ASP A 121 1.59 -5.15 11.30
N GLY A 122 0.65 -5.67 10.51
CA GLY A 122 0.77 -6.96 9.86
C GLY A 122 0.40 -8.11 10.81
N ASP A 123 0.96 -9.29 10.56
CA ASP A 123 0.70 -10.48 11.39
C ASP A 123 1.60 -10.45 12.63
N SER A 124 1.05 -9.96 13.75
CA SER A 124 1.74 -9.87 15.04
C SER A 124 2.00 -11.24 15.70
N SER A 125 1.56 -12.34 15.09
CA SER A 125 1.75 -13.71 15.62
C SER A 125 3.15 -14.30 15.40
N VAL A 126 4.07 -13.58 14.76
CA VAL A 126 5.45 -14.05 14.52
C VAL A 126 6.38 -13.55 15.64
N GLU A 127 7.04 -14.47 16.35
CA GLU A 127 8.19 -14.13 17.21
C GLU A 127 9.21 -13.34 16.36
N ASN A 128 9.52 -12.10 16.76
CA ASN A 128 10.25 -11.08 15.99
C ASN A 128 9.41 -10.33 14.94
N GLY A 129 8.24 -9.83 15.34
CA GLY A 129 7.38 -8.99 14.51
C GLY A 129 8.14 -7.81 13.87
N PHE A 130 7.83 -7.55 12.61
CA PHE A 130 8.37 -6.42 11.87
C PHE A 130 7.53 -5.18 12.15
N ASP A 131 8.16 -4.11 12.64
CA ASP A 131 7.49 -2.84 12.91
C ASP A 131 7.23 -2.10 11.58
N ASN A 132 6.11 -2.43 10.96
CA ASN A 132 5.72 -1.87 9.67
C ASN A 132 5.47 -0.36 9.75
N LEU A 133 4.85 0.10 10.84
CA LEU A 133 4.61 1.52 11.06
C LEU A 133 5.94 2.28 11.08
N ALA A 134 6.87 1.89 11.95
CA ALA A 134 8.15 2.59 12.08
C ALA A 134 8.94 2.58 10.76
N SER A 135 8.93 1.45 10.04
CA SER A 135 9.60 1.34 8.75
C SER A 135 8.97 2.26 7.69
N THR A 136 7.64 2.34 7.62
CA THR A 136 6.98 3.27 6.68
C THR A 136 7.26 4.73 7.01
N LEU A 137 7.25 5.10 8.30
CA LEU A 137 7.57 6.47 8.72
C LEU A 137 9.01 6.85 8.35
N ALA A 138 9.97 5.94 8.58
CA ALA A 138 11.37 6.15 8.21
C ALA A 138 11.55 6.29 6.70
N ALA A 139 10.88 5.45 5.90
CA ALA A 139 10.91 5.56 4.44
C ALA A 139 10.27 6.87 3.94
N ALA A 140 9.19 7.32 4.57
CA ALA A 140 8.53 8.58 4.23
C ALA A 140 9.44 9.79 4.50
N GLU A 141 10.06 9.83 5.68
CA GLU A 141 11.04 10.85 6.03
C GLU A 141 12.22 10.88 5.05
N ALA A 142 12.77 9.71 4.73
CA ALA A 142 13.90 9.56 3.81
C ALA A 142 13.64 10.14 2.41
N VAL A 143 12.37 10.25 1.99
CA VAL A 143 11.99 10.80 0.68
C VAL A 143 11.34 12.18 0.74
N GLY A 144 11.41 12.85 1.90
CA GLY A 144 10.95 14.24 2.05
C GLY A 144 9.45 14.36 2.33
N PHE A 145 8.90 13.44 3.13
CA PHE A 145 7.64 13.66 3.85
C PHE A 145 7.91 14.01 5.32
N GLU A 146 7.03 14.81 5.88
CA GLU A 146 6.93 15.04 7.32
C GLU A 146 5.63 14.43 7.85
N THR A 147 5.69 13.75 8.99
CA THR A 147 4.49 13.22 9.66
C THR A 147 3.86 14.30 10.52
N VAL A 148 2.62 14.67 10.19
CA VAL A 148 1.87 15.75 10.86
C VAL A 148 0.69 15.24 11.69
N GLY A 149 0.32 13.97 11.54
CA GLY A 149 -0.73 13.34 12.33
C GLY A 149 -0.66 11.83 12.29
N LEU A 150 -1.06 11.20 13.39
CA LEU A 150 -1.17 9.75 13.52
C LEU A 150 -2.39 9.42 14.39
N ALA A 151 -3.23 8.51 13.92
CA ALA A 151 -4.33 7.95 14.70
C ALA A 151 -4.29 6.42 14.62
N THR A 152 -4.46 5.75 15.75
CA THR A 152 -4.43 4.28 15.83
C THR A 152 -5.81 3.75 16.16
N ILE A 153 -6.22 2.70 15.44
CA ILE A 153 -7.45 1.96 15.68
C ILE A 153 -7.06 0.52 16.00
N GLU A 154 -7.50 0.05 17.16
CA GLU A 154 -7.37 -1.35 17.54
C GLU A 154 -8.74 -2.01 17.46
N ALA A 155 -8.89 -2.96 16.54
CA ALA A 155 -10.09 -3.77 16.46
C ALA A 155 -9.91 -5.05 17.28
N VAL A 156 -10.73 -5.20 18.31
CA VAL A 156 -10.87 -6.45 19.07
C VAL A 156 -12.10 -7.18 18.52
N ALA A 157 -11.88 -8.21 17.70
CA ALA A 157 -12.99 -9.07 17.28
C ALA A 157 -13.54 -9.83 18.49
N ASP A 158 -14.88 -9.89 18.61
CA ASP A 158 -15.53 -10.74 19.60
C ASP A 158 -15.19 -12.22 19.36
N GLU A 159 -15.43 -13.06 20.37
CA GLU A 159 -15.02 -14.47 20.36
C GLU A 159 -15.65 -15.29 19.20
N ALA A 160 -16.81 -14.85 18.69
CA ALA A 160 -17.51 -15.48 17.58
C ALA A 160 -16.94 -15.11 16.20
N HIS A 161 -16.30 -13.94 16.08
CA HIS A 161 -15.67 -13.45 14.85
C HIS A 161 -14.13 -13.58 14.86
N ARG A 162 -13.57 -14.21 15.90
CA ARG A 162 -12.15 -14.61 15.97
C ARG A 162 -11.81 -15.65 14.91
N THR A 163 -11.66 -15.22 13.67
CA THR A 163 -10.87 -15.97 12.70
C THR A 163 -9.40 -15.78 13.09
N ARG A 164 -8.85 -16.70 13.91
CA ARG A 164 -7.42 -16.78 14.30
C ARG A 164 -6.91 -15.80 15.38
N GLY A 165 -7.75 -15.30 16.30
CA GLY A 165 -7.26 -14.53 17.46
C GLY A 165 -6.58 -13.19 17.14
N MET A 166 -6.76 -12.65 15.94
CA MET A 166 -6.10 -11.43 15.49
C MET A 166 -6.65 -10.18 16.19
N GLN A 167 -5.84 -9.57 17.06
CA GLN A 167 -5.90 -8.12 17.30
C GLN A 167 -5.34 -7.46 16.04
N ARG A 168 -6.14 -6.62 15.39
CA ARG A 168 -5.68 -5.84 14.23
C ARG A 168 -5.54 -4.39 14.65
N THR A 169 -4.29 -3.96 14.75
CA THR A 169 -3.93 -2.56 14.94
C THR A 169 -3.68 -1.96 13.56
N GLU A 170 -4.42 -0.89 13.25
CA GLU A 170 -4.27 -0.12 12.02
C GLU A 170 -3.99 1.34 12.39
N HIS A 171 -3.06 1.96 11.68
CA HIS A 171 -2.60 3.33 11.87
C HIS A 171 -2.98 4.18 10.65
N MET A 172 -3.68 5.27 10.89
CA MET A 172 -3.87 6.33 9.92
C MET A 172 -2.76 7.36 10.10
N VAL A 173 -1.82 7.41 9.17
CA VAL A 173 -0.70 8.35 9.17
C VAL A 173 -0.97 9.46 8.15
N HIS A 174 -0.90 10.71 8.58
CA HIS A 174 -1.02 11.88 7.72
C HIS A 174 0.34 12.54 7.51
N LEU A 175 0.74 12.65 6.24
CA LEU A 175 2.03 13.13 5.78
C LEU A 175 1.86 14.40 4.94
N VAL A 176 2.82 15.32 5.04
CA VAL A 176 2.95 16.48 4.14
C VAL A 176 4.25 16.39 3.37
N ALA A 177 4.22 16.65 2.06
CA ALA A 177 5.42 16.71 1.24
C ALA A 177 6.19 18.01 1.57
N VAL A 178 7.38 17.88 2.15
CA VAL A 178 8.28 19.01 2.41
C VAL A 178 9.17 19.26 1.20
N ASN A 179 9.53 20.50 0.92
CA ASN A 179 10.37 20.87 -0.23
C ASN A 179 11.84 20.53 -0.01
#